data_AF-A0A523EBQ7-F1
#
_entry.id   AF-A0A523EBQ7-F1
#
_cell.length_a   1.000
_cell.length_b   1.000
_cell.length_c   1.000
_cell.angle_alpha   90.00
_cell.angle_beta   90.00
_cell.angle_gamma   90.00
#
_symmetry.space_group_name_H-M   'P 1'
#
loop_
_entity.id
_entity.type
_entity.pdbx_description
1 polymer ?
#
loop_
_entity_poly.entity_id
_entity_poly.type
_entity_poly.pdbx_seq_one_letter_code
_entity_poly.pdbx_strand_id
1 'polypeptide(L)'
;MATDRTGTNGKRDDKNKAVDLAISQIERQFGKGAIMRLGDRPRGMAVIPTSSLSVDYALGVGGIPRGRVIEIYGPEASGKTTLALHVVAEAQKSGGAAAFVDAEHALDPEYARKLGVDVDNLMVSQPDSGEQALEITEILIRSGAMDVVVVDSVAALVPQAELDGEMGDHHVGLHARLMSQAMRKLTAVVSKSNTSLIFINQIREKIGVMFGSPETTTGGRALKFYTTMRLDIRRIGAIKIGDETIGNRTKLRVVKNKVAPPFRVAEFDILFGEGISHEGDLIELGVAQKIIDKTGSWYSYGDIRLGQGRENTRLFLRDNTDLAEEIEHKIRVALELFKPGENGAGEAVAAVDETPVKTEEKAKPAASPAPRRGRAPEAPAG
;
A
#
# COMPACT_ATOMS: atom_id res chain seq x y z
N MET A 1 -11.26 -65.41 0.85
CA MET A 1 -10.28 -64.30 0.86
C MET A 1 -11.01 -62.99 1.14
N ALA A 2 -11.13 -62.61 2.41
CA ALA A 2 -11.60 -61.30 2.83
C ALA A 2 -10.47 -60.70 3.68
N THR A 3 -9.78 -59.72 3.14
CA THR A 3 -8.64 -59.08 3.80
C THR A 3 -9.12 -58.12 4.89
N ASP A 4 -8.56 -58.35 6.08
CA ASP A 4 -8.59 -57.53 7.28
C ASP A 4 -8.36 -56.03 6.96
N ARG A 5 -9.42 -55.23 7.10
CA ARG A 5 -9.38 -53.75 7.06
C ARG A 5 -9.56 -53.13 8.46
N THR A 6 -9.56 -53.94 9.52
CA THR A 6 -9.96 -53.51 10.86
C THR A 6 -8.79 -53.09 11.76
N GLY A 7 -7.56 -53.56 11.50
CA GLY A 7 -6.38 -53.28 12.34
C GLY A 7 -5.72 -51.90 12.16
N THR A 8 -6.01 -51.16 11.08
CA THR A 8 -5.35 -49.87 10.77
C THR A 8 -6.06 -48.65 11.37
N ASN A 9 -7.35 -48.75 11.68
CA ASN A 9 -8.14 -47.62 12.19
C ASN A 9 -7.85 -47.32 13.68
N GLY A 10 -7.77 -48.35 14.53
CA GLY A 10 -7.52 -48.18 15.97
C GLY A 10 -6.17 -47.54 16.30
N LYS A 11 -5.10 -47.88 15.56
CA LYS A 11 -3.77 -47.24 15.71
C LYS A 11 -3.74 -45.78 15.28
N ARG A 12 -4.67 -45.36 14.39
CA ARG A 12 -4.77 -43.98 13.93
C ARG A 12 -5.53 -43.13 14.95
N ASP A 13 -6.56 -43.71 15.56
CA ASP A 13 -7.35 -43.07 16.61
C ASP A 13 -6.54 -42.85 17.90
N ASP A 14 -5.69 -43.80 18.28
CA ASP A 14 -4.80 -43.62 19.45
C ASP A 14 -3.71 -42.55 19.21
N LYS A 15 -3.18 -42.47 17.99
CA LYS A 15 -2.27 -41.39 17.60
C LYS A 15 -2.95 -40.02 17.61
N ASN A 16 -4.20 -39.94 17.15
CA ASN A 16 -4.96 -38.69 17.16
C ASN A 16 -5.24 -38.23 18.59
N LYS A 17 -5.64 -39.14 19.50
CA LYS A 17 -5.82 -38.83 20.93
C LYS A 17 -4.54 -38.32 21.58
N ALA A 18 -3.40 -38.94 21.29
CA ALA A 18 -2.10 -38.50 21.81
C ALA A 18 -1.72 -37.10 21.30
N VAL A 19 -2.02 -36.80 20.03
CA VAL A 19 -1.81 -35.47 19.44
C VAL A 19 -2.72 -34.42 20.11
N ASP A 20 -4.00 -34.73 20.31
CA ASP A 20 -4.94 -33.79 20.93
C ASP A 20 -4.61 -33.52 22.41
N LEU A 21 -4.10 -34.53 23.13
CA LEU A 21 -3.58 -34.36 24.49
C LEU A 21 -2.34 -33.45 24.50
N ALA A 22 -1.40 -33.64 23.56
CA ALA A 22 -0.22 -32.79 23.43
C ALA A 22 -0.59 -31.35 23.07
N ILE A 23 -1.54 -31.16 22.14
CA ILE A 23 -2.09 -29.83 21.81
C ILE A 23 -2.68 -29.17 23.06
N SER A 24 -3.52 -29.89 23.81
CA SER A 24 -4.14 -29.39 25.04
C SER A 24 -3.11 -29.03 26.12
N GLN A 25 -2.04 -29.81 26.25
CA GLN A 25 -0.95 -29.51 27.17
C GLN A 25 -0.18 -28.25 26.75
N ILE A 26 0.12 -28.11 25.46
CA ILE A 26 0.78 -26.93 24.90
C ILE A 26 -0.09 -25.68 25.12
N GLU A 27 -1.39 -25.75 24.86
CA GLU A 27 -2.30 -24.62 25.08
C GLU A 27 -2.43 -24.22 26.55
N ARG A 28 -2.42 -25.21 27.47
CA ARG A 28 -2.43 -24.92 28.92
C ARG A 28 -1.13 -24.27 29.39
N GLN A 29 0.01 -24.66 28.84
CA GLN A 29 1.33 -24.12 29.24
C GLN A 29 1.64 -22.78 28.59
N PHE A 30 1.28 -22.58 27.32
CA PHE A 30 1.73 -21.45 26.51
C PHE A 30 0.59 -20.54 26.05
N GLY A 31 -0.65 -20.83 26.41
CA GLY A 31 -1.85 -20.07 26.07
C GLY A 31 -2.59 -20.62 24.84
N LYS A 32 -3.88 -20.25 24.73
CA LYS A 32 -4.71 -20.60 23.57
C LYS A 32 -4.08 -20.11 22.27
N GLY A 33 -4.05 -20.96 21.24
CA GLY A 33 -3.46 -20.63 19.94
C GLY A 33 -1.93 -20.73 19.88
N ALA A 34 -1.25 -21.19 20.94
CA ALA A 34 0.18 -21.50 20.90
C ALA A 34 0.52 -22.61 19.89
N ILE A 35 -0.43 -23.50 19.61
CA ILE A 35 -0.37 -24.48 18.54
C ILE A 35 -1.75 -24.60 17.88
N MET A 36 -1.78 -24.69 16.56
CA MET A 36 -3.00 -24.81 15.77
C MET A 36 -2.70 -25.61 14.50
N ARG A 37 -3.71 -26.30 13.95
CA ARG A 37 -3.54 -26.93 12.64
C ARG A 37 -3.51 -25.82 11.60
N LEU A 38 -2.67 -25.99 10.57
CA LEU A 38 -2.48 -24.93 9.57
C LEU A 38 -3.79 -24.57 8.84
N GLY A 39 -4.69 -25.54 8.65
CA GLY A 39 -5.99 -25.36 8.01
C GLY A 39 -7.04 -24.63 8.87
N ASP A 40 -6.80 -24.48 10.17
CA ASP A 40 -7.72 -23.81 11.10
C ASP A 40 -7.44 -22.30 11.19
N ARG A 41 -6.41 -21.81 10.48
CA ARG A 41 -6.14 -20.37 10.38
C ARG A 41 -7.25 -19.68 9.57
N PRO A 42 -7.68 -18.47 9.97
CA PRO A 42 -8.57 -17.65 9.14
C PRO A 42 -8.03 -17.58 7.72
N ARG A 43 -8.91 -17.82 6.73
CA ARG A 43 -8.57 -17.63 5.32
C ARG A 43 -8.53 -16.13 5.03
N GLY A 44 -7.56 -15.71 4.22
CA GLY A 44 -7.36 -14.30 3.88
C GLY A 44 -6.31 -13.62 4.75
N MET A 45 -5.50 -12.77 4.13
CA MET A 45 -4.53 -11.92 4.80
C MET A 45 -5.09 -10.51 4.79
N ALA A 46 -5.23 -9.89 5.96
CA ALA A 46 -5.62 -8.49 6.02
C ALA A 46 -4.49 -7.61 5.47
N VAL A 47 -4.84 -6.62 4.66
CA VAL A 47 -3.89 -5.73 3.98
C VAL A 47 -4.31 -4.27 4.15
N ILE A 48 -3.35 -3.36 3.94
CA ILE A 48 -3.56 -1.91 3.83
C ILE A 48 -3.27 -1.53 2.37
N PRO A 49 -4.23 -0.95 1.64
CA PRO A 49 -3.99 -0.49 0.27
C PRO A 49 -2.83 0.52 0.18
N THR A 50 -2.21 0.64 -0.99
CA THR A 50 -1.08 1.56 -1.20
C THR A 50 -1.46 2.87 -1.91
N SER A 51 -2.76 3.12 -2.12
CA SER A 51 -3.31 4.14 -3.04
C SER A 51 -2.87 4.00 -4.50
N SER A 52 -2.16 2.92 -4.84
CA SER A 52 -1.70 2.58 -6.18
C SER A 52 -2.19 1.19 -6.55
N LEU A 53 -3.14 1.13 -7.48
CA LEU A 53 -3.69 -0.15 -7.94
C LEU A 53 -2.60 -1.02 -8.59
N SER A 54 -1.63 -0.39 -9.27
CA SER A 54 -0.51 -1.10 -9.89
C SER A 54 0.42 -1.74 -8.84
N VAL A 55 0.70 -1.03 -7.75
CA VAL A 55 1.48 -1.56 -6.62
C VAL A 55 0.70 -2.66 -5.92
N ASP A 56 -0.57 -2.45 -5.56
CA ASP A 56 -1.41 -3.45 -4.90
C ASP A 56 -1.47 -4.78 -5.70
N TYR A 57 -1.58 -4.67 -7.03
CA TYR A 57 -1.49 -5.81 -7.95
C TYR A 57 -0.11 -6.50 -7.94
N ALA A 58 0.96 -5.71 -7.98
CA ALA A 58 2.33 -6.22 -7.93
C ALA A 58 2.65 -6.91 -6.60
N LEU A 59 2.07 -6.47 -5.48
CA LEU A 59 2.20 -7.11 -4.18
C LEU A 59 1.52 -8.48 -4.13
N GLY A 60 0.51 -8.71 -4.98
CA GLY A 60 -0.17 -10.00 -5.19
C GLY A 60 -1.14 -10.41 -4.08
N VAL A 61 -1.24 -9.61 -3.01
CA VAL A 61 -2.22 -9.74 -1.92
C VAL A 61 -3.15 -8.53 -1.84
N GLY A 62 -3.04 -7.57 -2.77
CA GLY A 62 -3.89 -6.37 -2.83
C GLY A 62 -3.49 -5.24 -1.90
N GLY A 63 -2.30 -5.27 -1.32
CA GLY A 63 -1.80 -4.19 -0.45
C GLY A 63 -0.64 -4.63 0.46
N ILE A 64 -0.28 -3.77 1.41
CA ILE A 64 0.72 -4.04 2.44
C ILE A 64 0.13 -4.98 3.50
N PRO A 65 0.72 -6.17 3.73
CA PRO A 65 0.16 -7.16 4.63
C PRO A 65 0.30 -6.76 6.10
N ARG A 66 -0.81 -6.83 6.83
CA ARG A 66 -0.87 -6.59 8.29
C ARG A 66 -0.11 -7.65 9.07
N GLY A 67 0.44 -7.24 10.21
CA GLY A 67 1.23 -8.10 11.08
C GLY A 67 2.56 -8.54 10.48
N ARG A 68 3.11 -7.78 9.53
CA ARG A 68 4.37 -8.09 8.83
C ARG A 68 5.34 -6.91 8.85
N VAL A 69 6.60 -7.24 8.65
CA VAL A 69 7.68 -6.27 8.44
C VAL A 69 7.94 -6.09 6.95
N ILE A 70 7.94 -4.85 6.46
CA ILE A 70 8.17 -4.46 5.08
C ILE A 70 9.38 -3.53 5.03
N GLU A 71 10.22 -3.67 4.00
CA GLU A 71 11.30 -2.71 3.72
C GLU A 71 11.04 -2.06 2.36
N ILE A 72 10.97 -0.74 2.34
CA ILE A 72 10.91 0.09 1.14
C ILE A 72 12.29 0.75 1.00
N TYR A 73 13.00 0.45 -0.08
CA TYR A 73 14.34 0.98 -0.29
C TYR A 73 14.54 1.46 -1.73
N GLY A 74 15.48 2.37 -1.91
CA GLY A 74 15.70 3.01 -3.20
C GLY A 74 16.62 4.22 -3.10
N PRO A 75 16.97 4.83 -4.25
CA PRO A 75 17.71 6.08 -4.30
C PRO A 75 17.01 7.22 -3.55
N GLU A 76 17.72 8.32 -3.33
CA GLU A 76 17.10 9.57 -2.89
C GLU A 76 16.06 10.06 -3.91
N ALA A 77 15.04 10.76 -3.42
CA ALA A 77 13.92 11.29 -4.23
C ALA A 77 13.18 10.23 -5.10
N SER A 78 13.29 8.94 -4.77
CA SER A 78 12.61 7.86 -5.51
C SER A 78 11.15 7.65 -5.12
N GLY A 79 10.65 8.36 -4.10
CA GLY A 79 9.26 8.25 -3.63
C GLY A 79 9.04 7.29 -2.45
N LYS A 80 10.08 6.87 -1.75
CA LYS A 80 9.99 5.97 -0.57
C LYS A 80 9.02 6.49 0.50
N THR A 81 9.27 7.71 0.97
CA THR A 81 8.45 8.39 1.99
C THR A 81 7.05 8.68 1.46
N THR A 82 6.91 9.12 0.20
CA THR A 82 5.60 9.30 -0.45
C THR A 82 4.76 8.03 -0.41
N LEU A 83 5.32 6.88 -0.83
CA LEU A 83 4.60 5.60 -0.79
C LEU A 83 4.23 5.20 0.65
N ALA A 84 5.12 5.41 1.63
CA ALA A 84 4.81 5.13 3.02
C ALA A 84 3.68 6.02 3.56
N LEU A 85 3.67 7.31 3.19
CA LEU A 85 2.61 8.25 3.57
C LEU A 85 1.26 7.89 2.94
N HIS A 86 1.23 7.39 1.71
CA HIS A 86 -0.01 6.84 1.13
C HIS A 86 -0.54 5.64 1.92
N VAL A 87 0.34 4.72 2.35
CA VAL A 87 -0.08 3.59 3.19
C VAL A 87 -0.61 4.07 4.54
N VAL A 88 -0.01 5.11 5.12
CA VAL A 88 -0.50 5.77 6.34
C VAL A 88 -1.88 6.38 6.11
N ALA A 89 -2.07 7.13 5.02
CA ALA A 89 -3.35 7.74 4.66
C ALA A 89 -4.45 6.69 4.47
N GLU A 90 -4.18 5.59 3.77
CA GLU A 90 -5.13 4.48 3.60
C GLU A 90 -5.47 3.78 4.92
N ALA A 91 -4.48 3.59 5.81
CA ALA A 91 -4.73 3.05 7.14
C ALA A 91 -5.66 3.97 7.94
N GLN A 92 -5.39 5.27 7.97
CA GLN A 92 -6.22 6.26 8.67
C GLN A 92 -7.62 6.38 8.07
N LYS A 93 -7.74 6.37 6.74
CA LYS A 93 -9.02 6.37 6.03
C LYS A 93 -9.89 5.17 6.40
N SER A 94 -9.28 4.03 6.72
CA SER A 94 -9.98 2.84 7.24
C SER A 94 -10.33 2.91 8.74
N GLY A 95 -10.08 4.04 9.40
CA GLY A 95 -10.29 4.24 10.84
C GLY A 95 -9.16 3.71 11.72
N GLY A 96 -8.03 3.32 11.12
CA GLY A 96 -6.88 2.79 11.83
C GLY A 96 -5.94 3.87 12.36
N ALA A 97 -5.11 3.51 13.34
CA ALA A 97 -4.11 4.41 13.90
C ALA A 97 -2.73 4.21 13.25
N ALA A 98 -2.01 5.30 13.05
CA ALA A 98 -0.70 5.30 12.41
C ALA A 98 0.35 6.02 13.26
N ALA A 99 1.59 5.54 13.18
CA ALA A 99 2.73 6.23 13.74
C ALA A 99 3.88 6.35 12.74
N PHE A 100 4.64 7.43 12.86
CA PHE A 100 5.79 7.74 12.03
C PHE A 100 7.00 8.08 12.93
N VAL A 101 8.00 7.22 12.91
CA VAL A 101 9.28 7.41 13.60
C VAL A 101 10.25 8.05 12.60
N ASP A 102 10.32 9.37 12.64
CA ASP A 102 11.12 10.21 11.76
C ASP A 102 12.53 10.37 12.33
N ALA A 103 13.38 9.39 12.07
CA ALA A 103 14.80 9.44 12.39
C ALA A 103 15.61 10.34 11.43
N GLU A 104 15.09 10.64 10.22
CA GLU A 104 15.72 11.59 9.29
C GLU A 104 15.39 13.07 9.61
N HIS A 105 14.42 13.33 10.48
CA HIS A 105 13.97 14.67 10.88
C HIS A 105 13.53 15.49 9.65
N ALA A 106 12.91 14.81 8.68
CA ALA A 106 12.63 15.35 7.34
C ALA A 106 11.15 15.23 6.93
N LEU A 107 10.27 14.80 7.84
CA LEU A 107 8.84 14.71 7.55
C LEU A 107 8.21 16.11 7.44
N ASP A 108 7.61 16.40 6.28
CA ASP A 108 6.85 17.62 6.02
C ASP A 108 5.34 17.39 6.31
N PRO A 109 4.77 18.02 7.36
CA PRO A 109 3.35 17.89 7.69
C PRO A 109 2.41 18.44 6.61
N GLU A 110 2.79 19.50 5.89
CA GLU A 110 1.95 20.07 4.84
C GLU A 110 1.87 19.12 3.64
N TYR A 111 3.00 18.55 3.26
CA TYR A 111 3.03 17.54 2.20
C TYR A 111 2.26 16.28 2.62
N ALA A 112 2.44 15.78 3.85
CA ALA A 112 1.68 14.63 4.35
C ALA A 112 0.16 14.89 4.28
N ARG A 113 -0.30 16.07 4.68
CA ARG A 113 -1.72 16.45 4.62
C ARG A 113 -2.26 16.45 3.18
N LYS A 114 -1.46 16.93 2.20
CA LYS A 114 -1.83 16.87 0.78
C LYS A 114 -1.97 15.44 0.26
N LEU A 115 -1.22 14.49 0.81
CA LEU A 115 -1.32 13.06 0.50
C LEU A 115 -2.52 12.36 1.18
N GLY A 116 -3.35 13.10 1.92
CA GLY A 116 -4.51 12.57 2.63
C GLY A 116 -4.22 12.00 4.01
N VAL A 117 -3.02 12.26 4.56
CA VAL A 117 -2.70 11.90 5.94
C VAL A 117 -3.46 12.81 6.89
N ASP A 118 -4.13 12.22 7.88
CA ASP A 118 -4.66 12.94 9.03
C ASP A 118 -3.51 13.24 9.99
N VAL A 119 -2.86 14.37 9.72
CA VAL A 119 -1.69 14.86 10.47
C VAL A 119 -2.01 15.13 11.94
N ASP A 120 -3.25 15.52 12.24
CA ASP A 120 -3.65 15.90 13.59
C ASP A 120 -3.75 14.66 14.51
N ASN A 121 -4.01 13.49 13.92
CA ASN A 121 -4.05 12.20 14.61
C ASN A 121 -2.83 11.29 14.31
N LEU A 122 -1.86 11.74 13.51
CA LEU A 122 -0.64 10.98 13.24
C LEU A 122 0.32 11.08 14.42
N MET A 123 0.68 9.93 15.01
CA MET A 123 1.70 9.90 16.06
C MET A 123 3.09 10.06 15.44
N VAL A 124 3.80 11.13 15.74
CA VAL A 124 5.17 11.36 15.25
C VAL A 124 6.17 11.26 16.40
N SER A 125 7.29 10.59 16.15
CA SER A 125 8.43 10.55 17.06
C SER A 125 9.70 10.93 16.32
N GLN A 126 10.47 11.86 16.88
CA GLN A 126 11.80 12.24 16.39
C GLN A 126 12.83 11.78 17.41
N PRO A 127 13.37 10.56 17.27
CA PRO A 127 14.29 9.99 18.24
C PRO A 127 15.69 10.59 18.13
N ASP A 128 16.41 10.58 19.25
CA ASP A 128 17.80 10.98 19.41
C ASP A 128 18.78 9.87 18.97
N SER A 129 18.39 8.60 19.13
CA SER A 129 19.23 7.44 18.80
C SER A 129 18.47 6.26 18.19
N GLY A 130 19.20 5.37 17.52
CA GLY A 130 18.65 4.17 16.89
C GLY A 130 18.02 3.20 17.90
N GLU A 131 18.61 3.05 19.09
CA GLU A 131 18.02 2.28 20.18
C GLU A 131 16.67 2.86 20.60
N GLN A 132 16.62 4.17 20.87
CA GLN A 132 15.41 4.86 21.30
C GLN A 132 14.30 4.74 20.24
N ALA A 133 14.64 4.94 18.95
CA ALA A 133 13.71 4.78 17.84
C ALA A 133 13.06 3.38 17.78
N LEU A 134 13.87 2.34 17.95
CA LEU A 134 13.42 0.94 17.90
C LEU A 134 12.64 0.53 19.15
N GLU A 135 12.97 1.09 20.33
CA GLU A 135 12.21 0.91 21.55
C GLU A 135 10.84 1.58 21.49
N ILE A 136 10.76 2.82 21.00
CA ILE A 136 9.49 3.52 20.75
C ILE A 136 8.64 2.70 19.78
N THR A 137 9.23 2.23 18.69
CA THR A 137 8.58 1.34 17.72
C THR A 137 8.03 0.08 18.40
N GLU A 138 8.81 -0.57 19.27
CA GLU A 138 8.37 -1.76 20.00
C GLU A 138 7.18 -1.47 20.92
N ILE A 139 7.22 -0.37 21.68
CA ILE A 139 6.16 0.05 22.60
C ILE A 139 4.86 0.32 21.85
N LEU A 140 4.93 1.08 20.75
CA LEU A 140 3.78 1.40 19.91
C LEU A 140 3.11 0.15 19.35
N ILE A 141 3.88 -0.80 18.83
CA ILE A 141 3.36 -2.06 18.28
C ILE A 141 2.79 -2.95 19.40
N ARG A 142 3.46 -3.00 20.55
CA ARG A 142 3.04 -3.83 21.70
C ARG A 142 1.74 -3.33 22.33
N SER A 143 1.41 -2.04 22.19
CA SER A 143 0.12 -1.49 22.64
C SER A 143 -1.07 -2.17 21.96
N GLY A 144 -0.87 -2.74 20.76
CA GLY A 144 -1.93 -3.31 19.93
C GLY A 144 -2.87 -2.28 19.31
N ALA A 145 -2.60 -0.98 19.49
CA ALA A 145 -3.45 0.09 18.99
C ALA A 145 -3.05 0.56 17.57
N MET A 146 -1.85 0.23 17.08
CA MET A 146 -1.34 0.73 15.80
C MET A 146 -1.66 -0.24 14.64
N ASP A 147 -2.21 0.30 13.56
CA ASP A 147 -2.42 -0.40 12.30
C ASP A 147 -1.17 -0.39 11.43
N VAL A 148 -0.45 0.74 11.41
CA VAL A 148 0.81 0.90 10.67
C VAL A 148 1.81 1.74 11.47
N VAL A 149 3.07 1.32 11.44
CA VAL A 149 4.19 2.09 11.98
C VAL A 149 5.25 2.19 10.89
N VAL A 150 5.66 3.42 10.56
CA VAL A 150 6.73 3.71 9.61
C VAL A 150 7.98 4.15 10.38
N VAL A 151 9.15 3.64 9.99
CA VAL A 151 10.45 4.10 10.48
C VAL A 151 11.24 4.67 9.31
N ASP A 152 11.42 5.99 9.30
CA ASP A 152 12.12 6.75 8.25
C ASP A 152 13.36 7.43 8.82
N SER A 153 14.58 6.92 8.61
CA SER A 153 14.93 5.71 7.88
C SER A 153 15.93 4.87 8.66
N VAL A 154 16.10 3.61 8.24
CA VAL A 154 17.10 2.71 8.82
C VAL A 154 18.50 3.30 8.75
N ALA A 155 18.82 4.09 7.72
CA ALA A 155 20.13 4.69 7.59
C ALA A 155 20.43 5.72 8.71
N ALA A 156 19.39 6.33 9.28
CA ALA A 156 19.47 7.31 10.36
C ALA A 156 19.36 6.69 11.77
N LEU A 157 19.22 5.37 11.89
CA LEU A 157 19.22 4.68 13.19
C LEU A 157 20.64 4.55 13.74
N VAL A 158 21.24 5.69 14.10
CA VAL A 158 22.60 5.78 14.63
C VAL A 158 22.63 5.28 16.07
N PRO A 159 23.45 4.26 16.41
CA PRO A 159 23.56 3.77 17.77
C PRO A 159 24.06 4.83 18.75
N GLN A 160 23.58 4.81 19.99
CA GLN A 160 23.99 5.79 21.02
C GLN A 160 25.52 5.89 21.19
N ALA A 161 26.21 4.76 21.22
CA ALA A 161 27.67 4.76 21.37
C ALA A 161 28.41 5.40 20.18
N GLU A 162 27.80 5.45 18.99
CA GLU A 162 28.35 6.16 17.84
C GLU A 162 28.08 7.67 17.94
N LEU A 163 26.96 8.09 18.54
CA LEU A 163 26.64 9.50 18.81
C LEU A 163 27.51 10.10 19.92
N ASP A 164 27.81 9.31 20.96
CA ASP A 164 28.63 9.73 22.10
C ASP A 164 30.14 9.72 21.78
N GLY A 165 30.54 9.05 20.69
CA GLY A 165 31.92 8.93 20.23
C GLY A 165 32.42 10.15 19.45
N GLU A 166 33.72 10.16 19.15
CA GLU A 166 34.31 11.22 18.33
C GLU A 166 34.26 10.89 16.83
N MET A 167 34.27 11.92 15.99
CA MET A 167 34.35 11.74 14.54
C MET A 167 35.65 11.02 14.16
N GLY A 168 35.51 9.82 13.59
CA GLY A 168 36.65 8.97 13.23
C GLY A 168 36.79 7.73 14.10
N ASP A 169 36.01 7.60 15.18
CA ASP A 169 36.01 6.40 15.99
C ASP A 169 35.49 5.18 15.23
N HIS A 170 36.22 4.07 15.38
CA HIS A 170 35.93 2.83 14.66
C HIS A 170 34.84 2.00 15.34
N HIS A 171 33.58 2.28 15.01
CA HIS A 171 32.43 1.50 15.48
C HIS A 171 32.06 0.37 14.50
N VAL A 172 32.88 -0.70 14.44
CA VAL A 172 32.67 -1.77 13.46
C VAL A 172 31.39 -2.58 13.76
N GLY A 173 30.40 -2.44 12.88
CA GLY A 173 29.22 -3.31 12.84
C GLY A 173 28.18 -3.07 13.93
N LEU A 174 28.27 -1.96 14.68
CA LEU A 174 27.35 -1.62 15.76
C LEU A 174 25.90 -1.51 15.23
N HIS A 175 25.71 -0.76 14.15
CA HIS A 175 24.42 -0.61 13.48
C HIS A 175 23.81 -1.96 13.06
N ALA A 176 24.61 -2.86 12.46
CA ALA A 176 24.11 -4.18 12.05
C ALA A 176 23.70 -5.07 13.24
N ARG A 177 24.40 -4.95 14.38
CA ARG A 177 24.06 -5.65 15.62
C ARG A 177 22.76 -5.12 16.23
N LEU A 178 22.62 -3.80 16.32
CA LEU A 178 21.40 -3.12 16.76
C LEU A 178 20.18 -3.63 15.98
N MET A 179 20.25 -3.57 14.65
CA MET A 179 19.17 -4.05 13.78
C MET A 179 18.90 -5.54 13.94
N SER A 180 19.93 -6.37 14.13
CA SER A 180 19.76 -7.81 14.35
C SER A 180 19.03 -8.11 15.65
N GLN A 181 19.31 -7.36 16.71
CA GLN A 181 18.64 -7.49 18.01
C GLN A 181 17.20 -6.97 17.93
N ALA A 182 17.00 -5.80 17.34
CA ALA A 182 15.69 -5.20 17.17
C ALA A 182 14.74 -6.09 16.35
N MET A 183 15.19 -6.60 15.20
CA MET A 183 14.37 -7.46 14.35
C MET A 183 13.93 -8.75 15.06
N ARG A 184 14.76 -9.31 15.93
CA ARG A 184 14.44 -10.50 16.72
C ARG A 184 13.29 -10.23 17.70
N LYS A 185 13.24 -9.04 18.30
CA LYS A 185 12.15 -8.62 19.20
C LYS A 185 10.90 -8.24 18.40
N LEU A 186 11.04 -7.34 17.44
CA LEU A 186 9.94 -6.72 16.72
C LEU A 186 9.12 -7.72 15.90
N THR A 187 9.74 -8.69 15.23
CA THR A 187 9.02 -9.65 14.37
C THR A 187 7.91 -10.40 15.11
N ALA A 188 8.18 -10.80 16.37
CA ALA A 188 7.20 -11.52 17.17
C ALA A 188 6.04 -10.62 17.64
N VAL A 189 6.33 -9.36 17.97
CA VAL A 189 5.32 -8.39 18.43
C VAL A 189 4.46 -7.91 17.26
N VAL A 190 5.07 -7.63 16.12
CA VAL A 190 4.41 -7.29 14.84
C VAL A 190 3.39 -8.36 14.44
N SER A 191 3.76 -9.64 14.48
CA SER A 191 2.85 -10.72 14.09
C SER A 191 1.66 -10.90 15.05
N LYS A 192 1.77 -10.47 16.31
CA LYS A 192 0.70 -10.61 17.32
C LYS A 192 -0.25 -9.40 17.36
N SER A 193 0.24 -8.22 17.00
CA SER A 193 -0.51 -6.95 17.02
C SER A 193 -1.28 -6.69 15.72
N ASN A 194 -1.01 -7.44 14.65
CA ASN A 194 -1.50 -7.14 13.30
C ASN A 194 -1.07 -5.76 12.76
N THR A 195 -0.06 -5.12 13.37
CA THR A 195 0.53 -3.87 12.85
C THR A 195 1.39 -4.14 11.62
N SER A 196 1.26 -3.31 10.59
CA SER A 196 2.21 -3.26 9.47
C SER A 196 3.42 -2.41 9.86
N LEU A 197 4.61 -3.01 9.99
CA LEU A 197 5.84 -2.27 10.27
C LEU A 197 6.63 -2.03 8.99
N ILE A 198 6.76 -0.76 8.58
CA ILE A 198 7.46 -0.35 7.36
C ILE A 198 8.77 0.32 7.73
N PHE A 199 9.87 -0.23 7.23
CA PHE A 199 11.18 0.43 7.26
C PHE A 199 11.46 1.09 5.92
N ILE A 200 11.75 2.39 5.94
CA ILE A 200 12.36 3.07 4.80
C ILE A 200 13.88 2.90 4.91
N ASN A 201 14.53 2.65 3.78
CA ASN A 201 15.97 2.45 3.75
C ASN A 201 16.59 3.07 2.50
N GLN A 202 17.88 3.38 2.60
CA GLN A 202 18.66 3.98 1.52
C GLN A 202 19.53 2.91 0.85
N ILE A 203 19.89 3.16 -0.41
CA ILE A 203 20.91 2.38 -1.11
C ILE A 203 22.29 2.90 -0.72
N ARG A 204 23.23 1.97 -0.57
CA ARG A 204 24.67 2.19 -0.44
C ARG A 204 25.39 1.26 -1.40
N GLU A 205 26.64 1.58 -1.74
CA GLU A 205 27.47 0.72 -2.58
C GLU A 205 28.52 -0.01 -1.74
N LYS A 206 28.75 -1.29 -2.06
CA LYS A 206 29.86 -2.05 -1.50
C LYS A 206 31.12 -1.82 -2.32
N ILE A 207 32.15 -1.28 -1.66
CA ILE A 207 33.47 -1.13 -2.26
C ILE A 207 34.06 -2.51 -2.57
N GLY A 208 34.67 -2.67 -3.76
CA GLY A 208 35.41 -3.88 -4.14
C GLY A 208 34.59 -5.00 -4.78
N VAL A 209 33.33 -4.76 -5.16
CA VAL A 209 32.53 -5.74 -5.92
C VAL A 209 32.88 -5.64 -7.41
N MET A 210 33.58 -6.65 -7.94
CA MET A 210 33.94 -6.74 -9.37
C MET A 210 32.89 -7.46 -10.24
N PHE A 211 31.95 -8.20 -9.64
CA PHE A 211 30.93 -8.97 -10.35
C PHE A 211 29.57 -8.88 -9.64
N GLY A 212 28.50 -8.66 -10.42
CA GLY A 212 27.14 -8.47 -9.90
C GLY A 212 26.83 -7.00 -9.54
N SER A 213 25.72 -6.77 -8.84
CA SER A 213 25.35 -5.43 -8.38
C SER A 213 26.11 -5.05 -7.10
N PRO A 214 26.75 -3.86 -7.04
CA PRO A 214 27.41 -3.36 -5.84
C PRO A 214 26.42 -2.85 -4.79
N GLU A 215 25.13 -2.70 -5.14
CA GLU A 215 24.13 -2.08 -4.28
C GLU A 215 23.82 -2.94 -3.05
N THR A 216 23.70 -2.27 -1.91
CA THR A 216 23.25 -2.82 -0.63
C THR A 216 22.36 -1.81 0.09
N THR A 217 21.75 -2.24 1.20
CA THR A 217 20.98 -1.36 2.09
C THR A 217 21.65 -1.30 3.45
N THR A 218 21.39 -0.24 4.20
CA THR A 218 21.92 -0.01 5.55
C THR A 218 21.25 -0.95 6.58
N GLY A 219 21.84 -1.09 7.78
CA GLY A 219 21.29 -1.95 8.83
C GLY A 219 21.69 -3.43 8.76
N GLY A 220 22.67 -3.77 7.92
CA GLY A 220 23.20 -5.13 7.79
C GLY A 220 22.23 -6.10 7.09
N ARG A 221 22.34 -7.40 7.39
CA ARG A 221 21.55 -8.45 6.71
C ARG A 221 20.24 -8.80 7.40
N ALA A 222 20.08 -8.45 8.68
CA ALA A 222 18.93 -8.87 9.48
C ALA A 222 17.61 -8.44 8.85
N LEU A 223 17.46 -7.15 8.55
CA LEU A 223 16.25 -6.60 7.93
C LEU A 223 15.87 -7.37 6.64
N LYS A 224 16.86 -7.68 5.80
CA LYS A 224 16.66 -8.45 4.57
C LYS A 224 16.11 -9.85 4.81
N PHE A 225 16.37 -10.48 5.96
CA PHE A 225 15.85 -11.82 6.29
C PHE A 225 14.48 -11.76 6.98
N TYR A 226 14.30 -10.85 7.93
CA TYR A 226 13.09 -10.73 8.74
C TYR A 226 11.90 -10.14 7.96
N THR A 227 12.16 -9.23 7.03
CA THR A 227 11.12 -8.67 6.14
C THR A 227 10.31 -9.75 5.42
N THR A 228 9.00 -9.53 5.32
CA THR A 228 8.09 -10.32 4.50
C THR A 228 8.13 -9.84 3.06
N MET A 229 8.15 -8.52 2.86
CA MET A 229 8.27 -7.88 1.56
C MET A 229 9.45 -6.92 1.53
N ARG A 230 10.15 -6.87 0.39
CA ARG A 230 11.16 -5.85 0.11
C ARG A 230 10.82 -5.21 -1.23
N LEU A 231 10.66 -3.90 -1.23
CA LEU A 231 10.22 -3.10 -2.36
C LEU A 231 11.37 -2.18 -2.79
N ASP A 232 11.85 -2.37 -4.02
CA ASP A 232 12.88 -1.53 -4.65
C ASP A 232 12.18 -0.46 -5.49
N ILE A 233 12.17 0.78 -5.02
CA ILE A 233 11.48 1.90 -5.67
C ILE A 233 12.48 2.87 -6.29
N ARG A 234 12.29 3.18 -7.58
CA ARG A 234 13.20 4.01 -8.38
C ARG A 234 12.44 4.98 -9.26
N ARG A 235 12.96 6.20 -9.37
CA ARG A 235 12.58 7.12 -10.44
C ARG A 235 13.16 6.61 -11.77
N ILE A 236 12.31 6.45 -12.77
CA ILE A 236 12.70 6.00 -14.12
C ILE A 236 12.52 7.09 -15.19
N GLY A 237 11.84 8.19 -14.87
CA GLY A 237 11.65 9.31 -15.78
C GLY A 237 11.05 10.54 -15.10
N ALA A 238 10.99 11.64 -15.85
CA ALA A 238 10.31 12.87 -15.47
C ALA A 238 8.97 12.97 -16.22
N ILE A 239 7.93 13.46 -15.55
CA ILE A 239 6.64 13.79 -16.15
C ILE A 239 6.64 15.30 -16.40
N LYS A 240 6.38 15.70 -17.64
CA LYS A 240 6.46 17.11 -18.05
C LYS A 240 5.19 17.59 -18.75
N ILE A 241 4.84 18.85 -18.52
CA ILE A 241 3.87 19.61 -19.30
C ILE A 241 4.63 20.79 -19.91
N GLY A 242 4.81 20.78 -21.23
CA GLY A 242 5.74 21.70 -21.88
C GLY A 242 7.16 21.53 -21.34
N ASP A 243 7.74 22.61 -20.81
CA ASP A 243 9.09 22.62 -20.22
C ASP A 243 9.09 22.34 -18.70
N GLU A 244 7.92 22.39 -18.04
CA GLU A 244 7.80 22.22 -16.60
C GLU A 244 7.77 20.74 -16.21
N THR A 245 8.53 20.37 -15.17
CA THR A 245 8.51 19.01 -14.60
C THR A 245 7.52 18.97 -13.45
N ILE A 246 6.41 18.26 -13.65
CA ILE A 246 5.29 18.20 -12.70
C ILE A 246 5.31 16.93 -11.83
N GLY A 247 6.21 15.99 -12.11
CA GLY A 247 6.30 14.75 -11.36
C GLY A 247 7.35 13.79 -11.87
N ASN A 248 7.35 12.60 -11.28
CA ASN A 248 8.27 11.52 -11.55
C ASN A 248 7.52 10.26 -11.97
N ARG A 249 7.99 9.68 -13.08
CA ARG A 249 7.64 8.32 -13.45
C ARG A 249 8.43 7.37 -12.56
N THR A 250 7.74 6.52 -11.83
CA THR A 250 8.31 5.68 -10.77
C THR A 250 8.08 4.21 -11.07
N LYS A 251 9.06 3.40 -10.72
CA LYS A 251 9.04 1.94 -10.85
C LYS A 251 9.31 1.31 -9.51
N LEU A 252 8.45 0.38 -9.12
CA LEU A 252 8.60 -0.42 -7.91
C LEU A 252 8.75 -1.89 -8.29
N ARG A 253 9.80 -2.54 -7.79
CA ARG A 253 10.03 -3.97 -7.96
C ARG A 253 9.91 -4.68 -6.63
N VAL A 254 9.09 -5.73 -6.59
CA VAL A 254 8.95 -6.60 -5.40
C VAL A 254 10.12 -7.58 -5.39
N VAL A 255 11.26 -7.20 -4.79
CA VAL A 255 12.47 -8.06 -4.81
C VAL A 255 12.40 -9.22 -3.83
N LYS A 256 11.49 -9.16 -2.85
CA LYS A 256 11.18 -10.25 -1.93
C LYS A 256 9.69 -10.22 -1.60
N ASN A 257 9.06 -11.38 -1.59
CA ASN A 257 7.68 -11.56 -1.15
C ASN A 257 7.54 -12.96 -0.54
N LYS A 258 7.09 -13.05 0.73
CA LYS A 258 6.84 -14.33 1.42
C LYS A 258 5.36 -14.73 1.42
N VAL A 259 4.47 -13.93 0.84
CA VAL A 259 3.01 -14.13 0.92
C VAL A 259 2.33 -14.21 -0.45
N ALA A 260 3.02 -13.78 -1.50
CA ALA A 260 2.63 -13.96 -2.90
C ALA A 260 3.90 -14.09 -3.77
N PRO A 261 3.78 -14.41 -5.08
CA PRO A 261 4.93 -14.52 -5.98
C PRO A 261 5.77 -13.23 -6.01
N PRO A 262 7.11 -13.32 -5.84
CA PRO A 262 8.00 -12.16 -5.91
C PRO A 262 8.28 -11.75 -7.37
N PHE A 263 9.09 -10.70 -7.53
CA PHE A 263 9.65 -10.16 -8.77
C PHE A 263 8.68 -9.48 -9.73
N ARG A 264 7.42 -9.30 -9.32
CA ARG A 264 6.48 -8.40 -10.00
C ARG A 264 6.99 -6.96 -9.96
N VAL A 265 6.55 -6.19 -10.94
CA VAL A 265 6.90 -4.79 -11.14
C VAL A 265 5.61 -3.99 -11.25
N ALA A 266 5.59 -2.82 -10.62
CA ALA A 266 4.60 -1.78 -10.81
C ALA A 266 5.29 -0.55 -11.38
N GLU A 267 4.63 0.14 -12.31
CA GLU A 267 5.03 1.46 -12.78
C GLU A 267 3.86 2.40 -12.56
N PHE A 268 4.13 3.54 -11.94
CA PHE A 268 3.14 4.53 -11.53
C PHE A 268 3.74 5.93 -11.54
N ASP A 269 2.87 6.92 -11.48
CA ASP A 269 3.26 8.33 -11.52
C ASP A 269 3.19 8.94 -10.12
N ILE A 270 4.23 9.67 -9.72
CA ILE A 270 4.23 10.49 -8.50
C ILE A 270 4.26 11.96 -8.94
N LEU A 271 3.17 12.68 -8.70
CA LEU A 271 3.02 14.09 -9.02
C LEU A 271 3.43 14.95 -7.83
N PHE A 272 4.13 16.05 -8.09
CA PHE A 272 4.58 16.94 -7.01
C PHE A 272 3.38 17.63 -6.37
N GLY A 273 3.28 17.54 -5.04
CA GLY A 273 2.18 18.12 -4.26
C GLY A 273 0.86 17.34 -4.28
N GLU A 274 0.72 16.31 -5.12
CA GLU A 274 -0.48 15.45 -5.16
C GLU A 274 -0.19 13.99 -4.73
N GLY A 275 1.04 13.52 -4.90
CA GLY A 275 1.42 12.14 -4.57
C GLY A 275 1.24 11.17 -5.72
N ILE A 276 0.92 9.91 -5.40
CA ILE A 276 0.68 8.88 -6.40
C ILE A 276 -0.60 9.21 -7.17
N SER A 277 -0.51 9.25 -8.49
CA SER A 277 -1.66 9.50 -9.36
C SER A 277 -2.48 8.24 -9.57
N HIS A 278 -3.65 8.18 -8.91
CA HIS A 278 -4.60 7.08 -9.08
C HIS A 278 -5.10 6.99 -10.53
N GLU A 279 -5.50 8.11 -11.12
CA GLU A 279 -6.00 8.14 -12.50
C GLU A 279 -4.92 7.74 -13.51
N GLY A 280 -3.65 8.09 -13.24
CA GLY A 280 -2.52 7.63 -14.03
C GLY A 280 -2.36 6.11 -14.02
N ASP A 281 -2.57 5.49 -12.85
CA ASP A 281 -2.58 4.03 -12.69
C ASP A 281 -3.76 3.39 -13.42
N LEU A 282 -4.96 3.98 -13.33
CA LEU A 282 -6.16 3.50 -14.03
C LEU A 282 -5.97 3.50 -15.55
N ILE A 283 -5.39 4.55 -16.11
CA ILE A 283 -5.12 4.63 -17.55
C ILE A 283 -4.19 3.50 -17.97
N GLU A 284 -3.11 3.28 -17.21
CA GLU A 284 -2.10 2.31 -17.58
C GLU A 284 -2.57 0.87 -17.47
N LEU A 285 -3.19 0.54 -16.34
CA LEU A 285 -3.77 -0.79 -16.14
C LEU A 285 -4.96 -1.01 -17.07
N GLY A 286 -5.79 0.00 -17.30
CA GLY A 286 -6.90 -0.06 -18.24
C GLY A 286 -6.44 -0.37 -19.66
N VAL A 287 -5.36 0.26 -20.13
CA VAL A 287 -4.77 -0.07 -21.44
C VAL A 287 -4.16 -1.48 -21.44
N ALA A 288 -3.43 -1.86 -20.39
CA ALA A 288 -2.81 -3.18 -20.29
C ALA A 288 -3.85 -4.31 -20.28
N GLN A 289 -5.00 -4.10 -19.64
CA GLN A 289 -6.12 -5.04 -19.58
C GLN A 289 -7.11 -4.90 -20.75
N LYS A 290 -6.84 -4.03 -21.73
CA LYS A 290 -7.73 -3.76 -22.88
C LYS A 290 -9.13 -3.28 -22.48
N ILE A 291 -9.23 -2.59 -21.35
CA ILE A 291 -10.44 -1.91 -20.87
C ILE A 291 -10.49 -0.49 -21.46
N ILE A 292 -9.33 0.17 -21.58
CA ILE A 292 -9.16 1.45 -22.25
C ILE A 292 -8.47 1.21 -23.59
N ASP A 293 -9.08 1.68 -24.66
CA ASP A 293 -8.52 1.63 -26.00
C ASP A 293 -7.58 2.80 -26.24
N LYS A 294 -6.39 2.52 -26.79
CA LYS A 294 -5.40 3.52 -27.18
C LYS A 294 -5.15 3.47 -28.68
N THR A 295 -5.61 4.48 -29.41
CA THR A 295 -5.36 4.64 -30.86
C THR A 295 -4.47 5.85 -31.11
N GLY A 296 -3.20 5.61 -31.44
CA GLY A 296 -2.20 6.68 -31.55
C GLY A 296 -2.01 7.41 -30.22
N SER A 297 -2.35 8.70 -30.18
CA SER A 297 -2.34 9.51 -28.96
C SER A 297 -3.70 9.59 -28.25
N TRP A 298 -4.77 9.02 -28.82
CA TRP A 298 -6.12 9.08 -28.25
C TRP A 298 -6.41 7.90 -27.33
N TYR A 299 -7.08 8.18 -26.20
CA TYR A 299 -7.60 7.20 -25.25
C TYR A 299 -9.13 7.23 -25.27
N SER A 300 -9.74 6.04 -25.30
CA SER A 300 -11.20 5.87 -25.31
C SER A 300 -11.62 4.73 -24.39
N TYR A 301 -12.85 4.80 -23.90
CA TYR A 301 -13.48 3.77 -23.08
C TYR A 301 -14.87 3.48 -23.65
N GLY A 302 -15.00 2.33 -24.33
CA GLY A 302 -16.16 2.09 -25.19
C GLY A 302 -16.32 3.21 -26.22
N ASP A 303 -17.49 3.84 -26.26
CA ASP A 303 -17.77 4.98 -27.15
C ASP A 303 -17.32 6.34 -26.59
N ILE A 304 -16.87 6.39 -25.33
CA ILE A 304 -16.47 7.64 -24.66
C ILE A 304 -15.02 7.95 -25.01
N ARG A 305 -14.78 9.14 -25.57
CA ARG A 305 -13.43 9.66 -25.79
C ARG A 305 -12.92 10.29 -24.49
N LEU A 306 -11.94 9.65 -23.86
CA LEU A 306 -11.37 10.12 -22.59
C LEU A 306 -10.42 11.32 -22.81
N GLY A 307 -9.67 11.33 -23.91
CA GLY A 307 -8.79 12.46 -24.21
C GLY A 307 -7.67 12.14 -25.19
N GLN A 308 -6.99 13.20 -25.65
CA GLN A 308 -5.77 13.10 -26.44
C GLN A 308 -4.55 13.32 -25.54
N GLY A 309 -3.68 12.30 -25.45
CA GLY A 309 -2.52 12.30 -24.56
C GLY A 309 -2.86 11.84 -23.15
N ARG A 310 -1.83 11.36 -22.42
CA ARG A 310 -1.98 10.79 -21.07
C ARG A 310 -2.50 11.82 -20.08
N GLU A 311 -1.98 13.04 -20.13
CA GLU A 311 -2.33 14.11 -19.17
C GLU A 311 -3.79 14.55 -19.28
N ASN A 312 -4.27 14.84 -20.49
CA ASN A 312 -5.68 15.23 -20.69
C ASN A 312 -6.65 14.10 -20.29
N THR A 313 -6.26 12.84 -20.55
CA THR A 313 -7.03 11.67 -20.13
C THR A 313 -7.10 11.57 -18.61
N ARG A 314 -5.97 11.85 -17.92
CA ARG A 314 -5.90 11.85 -16.45
C ARG A 314 -6.80 12.91 -15.85
N LEU A 315 -6.73 14.14 -16.37
CA LEU A 315 -7.60 15.25 -15.93
C LEU A 315 -9.08 14.91 -16.17
N PHE A 316 -9.41 14.33 -17.32
CA PHE A 316 -10.77 13.89 -17.60
C PHE A 316 -11.29 12.86 -16.58
N LEU A 317 -10.48 11.84 -16.23
CA LEU A 317 -10.88 10.85 -15.22
C LEU A 317 -10.99 11.47 -13.82
N ARG A 318 -10.10 12.41 -13.48
CA ARG A 318 -10.15 13.14 -12.21
C ARG A 318 -11.43 13.95 -12.06
N ASP A 319 -11.89 14.57 -13.15
CA ASP A 319 -13.11 15.37 -13.17
C ASP A 319 -14.39 14.52 -13.25
N ASN A 320 -14.28 13.23 -13.61
CA ASN A 320 -15.39 12.29 -13.79
C ASN A 320 -15.22 11.06 -12.90
N THR A 321 -15.38 11.24 -11.58
CA THR A 321 -15.14 10.22 -10.56
C THR A 321 -15.95 8.94 -10.76
N ASP A 322 -17.23 9.05 -11.13
CA ASP A 322 -18.11 7.89 -11.34
C ASP A 322 -17.56 6.96 -12.45
N LEU A 323 -17.02 7.56 -13.51
CA LEU A 323 -16.41 6.82 -14.61
C LEU A 323 -15.06 6.20 -14.19
N ALA A 324 -14.27 6.94 -13.40
CA ALA A 324 -13.01 6.42 -12.85
C ALA A 324 -13.26 5.20 -11.95
N GLU A 325 -14.29 5.24 -11.10
CA GLU A 325 -14.70 4.12 -10.25
C GLU A 325 -15.19 2.91 -11.05
N GLU A 326 -15.98 3.14 -12.11
CA GLU A 326 -16.42 2.07 -13.01
C GLU A 326 -15.22 1.37 -13.68
N ILE A 327 -14.28 2.15 -14.22
CA ILE A 327 -13.05 1.65 -14.84
C ILE A 327 -12.21 0.89 -13.81
N GLU A 328 -12.03 1.45 -12.61
CA GLU A 328 -11.31 0.81 -11.51
C GLU A 328 -11.92 -0.55 -11.17
N HIS A 329 -13.24 -0.61 -11.03
CA HIS A 329 -13.95 -1.86 -10.73
C HIS A 329 -13.67 -2.92 -11.79
N LYS A 330 -13.79 -2.56 -13.08
CA LYS A 330 -13.49 -3.50 -14.18
C LYS A 330 -12.04 -3.96 -14.18
N ILE A 331 -11.09 -3.07 -13.87
CA ILE A 331 -9.67 -3.42 -13.73
C ILE A 331 -9.47 -4.39 -12.55
N ARG A 332 -10.04 -4.10 -11.38
CA ARG A 332 -9.91 -4.97 -10.19
C ARG A 332 -10.46 -6.37 -10.44
N VAL A 333 -11.58 -6.48 -11.16
CA VAL A 333 -12.15 -7.77 -11.58
C VAL A 333 -11.22 -8.49 -12.56
N ALA A 334 -10.71 -7.79 -13.59
CA ALA A 334 -9.79 -8.38 -14.56
C ALA A 334 -8.46 -8.86 -13.95
N LEU A 335 -7.99 -8.18 -12.91
CA LEU A 335 -6.76 -8.51 -12.18
C LEU A 335 -6.96 -9.54 -11.05
N GLU A 336 -8.17 -10.06 -10.86
CA GLU A 336 -8.56 -10.96 -9.76
C GLU A 336 -8.24 -10.40 -8.36
N LEU A 337 -8.17 -9.07 -8.23
CA LEU A 337 -7.97 -8.39 -6.95
C LEU A 337 -9.24 -8.39 -6.09
N PHE A 338 -10.40 -8.63 -6.72
CA PHE A 338 -11.66 -8.86 -6.05
C PHE A 338 -12.01 -10.35 -6.13
N LYS A 339 -11.94 -11.05 -4.99
CA LYS A 339 -12.60 -12.35 -4.84
C LYS A 339 -13.86 -12.15 -4.01
N PRO A 340 -15.06 -12.24 -4.61
CA PRO A 340 -16.29 -12.29 -3.83
C PRO A 340 -16.23 -13.52 -2.90
N GLY A 341 -16.14 -13.31 -1.58
CA GLY A 341 -16.27 -14.37 -0.58
C GLY A 341 -15.06 -14.70 0.31
N GLU A 342 -13.91 -14.03 0.18
CA GLU A 342 -12.75 -14.27 1.09
C GLU A 342 -12.52 -13.16 2.13
N ASN A 343 -13.23 -12.03 2.06
CA ASN A 343 -13.23 -11.02 3.12
C ASN A 343 -14.41 -11.26 4.05
N GLY A 344 -14.13 -11.73 5.27
CA GLY A 344 -15.11 -11.89 6.34
C GLY A 344 -15.60 -10.55 6.89
N ALA A 345 -16.32 -9.79 6.06
CA ALA A 345 -17.17 -8.69 6.49
C ALA A 345 -18.59 -9.02 6.01
N GLY A 346 -19.48 -9.22 6.98
CA GLY A 346 -20.86 -9.64 6.77
C GLY A 346 -21.68 -8.65 5.94
N GLU A 347 -22.67 -9.23 5.28
CA GLU A 347 -23.83 -8.64 4.62
C GLU A 347 -24.21 -7.22 5.06
N ALA A 348 -24.27 -6.31 4.08
CA ALA A 348 -25.41 -5.41 3.89
C ALA A 348 -25.25 -4.60 2.59
N VAL A 349 -25.71 -5.14 1.45
CA VAL A 349 -26.53 -4.34 0.53
C VAL A 349 -27.58 -5.27 -0.08
N ALA A 350 -28.81 -5.07 0.37
CA ALA A 350 -29.97 -5.82 -0.07
C ALA A 350 -30.29 -5.55 -1.55
N ALA A 351 -30.82 -6.60 -2.18
CA ALA A 351 -31.29 -6.67 -3.55
C ALA A 351 -32.11 -5.45 -3.99
N VAL A 352 -31.79 -4.92 -5.17
CA VAL A 352 -32.70 -4.02 -5.89
C VAL A 352 -33.56 -4.91 -6.79
N ASP A 353 -34.82 -5.01 -6.40
CA ASP A 353 -35.87 -5.78 -7.07
C ASP A 353 -36.19 -5.13 -8.43
N GLU A 354 -36.16 -5.92 -9.49
CA GLU A 354 -36.60 -5.52 -10.82
C GLU A 354 -38.14 -5.43 -10.82
N THR A 355 -38.70 -4.25 -11.03
CA THR A 355 -40.05 -4.14 -11.60
C THR A 355 -40.16 -3.00 -12.62
N PRO A 356 -40.94 -3.19 -13.71
CA PRO A 356 -40.87 -2.34 -14.88
C PRO A 356 -41.80 -1.13 -14.78
N VAL A 357 -41.30 0.04 -15.20
CA VAL A 357 -42.08 1.28 -15.27
C VAL A 357 -43.14 1.18 -16.37
N LYS A 358 -44.41 1.26 -15.98
CA LYS A 358 -45.55 1.46 -16.88
C LYS A 358 -45.61 2.91 -17.35
N THR A 359 -45.96 3.03 -18.62
CA THR A 359 -46.23 4.23 -19.41
C THR A 359 -47.50 4.93 -18.95
N GLU A 360 -47.47 6.25 -18.75
CA GLU A 360 -48.66 7.10 -18.80
C GLU A 360 -48.39 8.37 -19.62
N GLU A 361 -49.45 8.77 -20.32
CA GLU A 361 -49.46 9.60 -21.52
C GLU A 361 -50.05 11.00 -21.23
N LYS A 362 -49.39 12.04 -21.77
CA LYS A 362 -49.87 13.37 -22.18
C LYS A 362 -50.48 14.37 -21.17
N ALA A 363 -49.85 15.55 -21.14
CA ALA A 363 -50.55 16.84 -21.15
C ALA A 363 -49.87 17.81 -22.15
N LYS A 364 -50.69 18.51 -22.96
CA LYS A 364 -50.34 19.38 -24.10
C LYS A 364 -49.58 20.68 -23.70
N PRO A 365 -48.84 21.31 -24.63
CA PRO A 365 -48.12 22.56 -24.38
C PRO A 365 -49.02 23.80 -24.57
N ALA A 366 -48.89 24.79 -23.68
CA ALA A 366 -49.48 26.12 -23.81
C ALA A 366 -48.52 27.08 -24.54
N ALA A 367 -49.11 27.95 -25.35
CA ALA A 367 -48.51 28.75 -26.42
C ALA A 367 -47.57 29.90 -25.98
N SER A 368 -46.58 30.19 -26.84
CA SER A 368 -45.72 31.39 -26.80
C SER A 368 -46.48 32.70 -27.01
N PRO A 369 -46.09 33.81 -26.36
CA PRO A 369 -46.49 35.15 -26.80
C PRO A 369 -45.44 35.76 -27.75
N ALA A 370 -45.94 36.37 -28.84
CA ALA A 370 -45.17 37.11 -29.84
C ALA A 370 -44.63 38.46 -29.31
N PRO A 371 -43.55 39.02 -29.90
CA PRO A 371 -42.94 40.26 -29.42
C PRO A 371 -43.68 41.51 -29.93
N ARG A 372 -43.92 42.47 -29.03
CA ARG A 372 -44.41 43.82 -29.38
C ARG A 372 -43.24 44.71 -29.82
N ARG A 373 -43.43 45.42 -30.94
CA ARG A 373 -42.52 46.44 -31.49
C ARG A 373 -42.53 47.73 -30.66
N GLY A 374 -41.33 48.25 -30.39
CA GLY A 374 -40.97 49.66 -30.65
C GLY A 374 -40.99 50.67 -29.49
N ARG A 375 -39.81 51.13 -29.06
CA ARG A 375 -39.40 52.56 -29.08
C ARG A 375 -37.89 52.70 -28.79
N ALA A 376 -37.21 53.49 -29.62
CA ALA A 376 -35.80 53.86 -29.49
C ALA A 376 -35.60 54.97 -28.43
N PRO A 377 -34.40 55.10 -27.84
CA PRO A 377 -33.94 56.35 -27.28
C PRO A 377 -32.75 56.97 -28.04
N GLU A 378 -32.77 58.29 -28.04
CA GLU A 378 -31.89 59.26 -28.68
C GLU A 378 -30.43 59.22 -28.18
N ALA A 379 -29.53 59.67 -29.06
CA ALA A 379 -28.13 59.96 -28.76
C ALA A 379 -27.98 61.26 -27.95
N PRO A 380 -26.93 61.41 -27.12
CA PRO A 380 -26.54 62.71 -26.61
C PRO A 380 -25.46 63.35 -27.51
N ALA A 381 -25.66 64.62 -27.81
CA ALA A 381 -24.61 65.54 -28.26
C ALA A 381 -23.90 66.13 -27.03
N GLY A 382 -22.58 66.24 -27.09
CA GLY A 382 -21.71 66.81 -26.06
C GLY A 382 -20.28 66.36 -26.25
#